data_AF-A0A526VGW0-F1
#
_entry.id   AF-A0A526VGW0-F1
#
_cell.length_a   1.000
_cell.length_b   1.000
_cell.length_c   1.000
_cell.angle_alpha   90.00
_cell.angle_beta   90.00
_cell.angle_gamma   90.00
#
_symmetry.space_group_name_H-M   'P 1'
#
loop_
_entity.id
_entity.type
_entity.pdbx_description
1 polymer ?
#
loop_
_entity_poly.entity_id
_entity_poly.type
_entity_poly.pdbx_seq_one_letter_code
_entity_poly.pdbx_strand_id
1 'polypeptide(L)'
;RYTYTLETIIQAGRRNIPITSVPIRVNGDLRPSRLVKSIPSYVRRSLITVVRIFVVYSPLRFFSVCAAIVATPGLIMIARFLFHYLRGEGSGNIQSLVLSSALLALAGILAMSGILSELIAVNRQILEEIRIRQLQQEHRENALIRSLSIDREGSKVQAGKISGIV
;
A
#
# COMPACT_ATOMS: atom_id res chain seq x y z
N ARG A 1 -15.47 9.25 -7.79
CA ARG A 1 -14.72 8.02 -7.43
C ARG A 1 -15.06 7.00 -8.50
N TYR A 2 -14.12 6.69 -9.38
CA TYR A 2 -14.31 5.68 -10.42
C TYR A 2 -13.08 4.76 -10.34
N THR A 3 -13.33 3.45 -10.45
CA THR A 3 -12.31 2.41 -10.62
C THR A 3 -11.66 1.88 -9.33
N TYR A 4 -12.44 1.13 -8.55
CA TYR A 4 -11.93 0.13 -7.60
C TYR A 4 -11.25 -1.05 -8.32
N THR A 5 -11.53 -1.24 -9.61
CA THR A 5 -11.04 -2.38 -10.39
C THR A 5 -9.52 -2.46 -10.44
N LEU A 6 -8.84 -1.35 -10.75
CA LEU A 6 -7.38 -1.33 -10.81
C LEU A 6 -6.77 -1.56 -9.42
N GLU A 7 -7.35 -0.95 -8.39
CA GLU A 7 -6.93 -1.15 -7.01
C GLU A 7 -7.05 -2.63 -6.60
N THR A 8 -8.20 -3.26 -6.85
CA THR A 8 -8.44 -4.67 -6.55
C THR A 8 -7.51 -5.59 -7.35
N ILE A 9 -7.28 -5.33 -8.63
CA ILE A 9 -6.36 -6.13 -9.46
C ILE A 9 -4.92 -5.99 -8.93
N ILE A 10 -4.47 -4.78 -8.59
CA ILE A 10 -3.14 -4.56 -8.02
C ILE A 10 -3.00 -5.26 -6.66
N GLN A 11 -4.02 -5.20 -5.80
CA GLN A 11 -4.04 -5.90 -4.51
C GLN A 11 -4.01 -7.42 -4.69
N ALA A 12 -4.80 -7.97 -5.61
CA ALA A 12 -4.86 -9.39 -5.90
C ALA A 12 -3.53 -9.92 -6.44
N GLY A 13 -2.90 -9.21 -7.39
CA GLY A 13 -1.57 -9.55 -7.88
C GLY A 13 -0.51 -9.55 -6.78
N ARG A 14 -0.55 -8.56 -5.88
CA ARG A 14 0.38 -8.48 -4.73
C ARG A 14 0.18 -9.57 -3.68
N ARG A 15 -1.03 -10.09 -3.52
CA ARG A 15 -1.35 -11.23 -2.64
C ARG A 15 -1.14 -12.58 -3.35
N ASN A 16 -0.58 -12.59 -4.56
CA ASN A 16 -0.43 -13.78 -5.41
C ASN A 16 -1.75 -14.55 -5.60
N ILE A 17 -2.87 -13.82 -5.68
CA ILE A 17 -4.17 -14.41 -5.97
C ILE A 17 -4.20 -14.70 -7.48
N PRO A 18 -4.46 -15.95 -7.92
CA PRO A 18 -4.54 -16.26 -9.33
C PRO A 18 -5.72 -15.55 -9.98
N ILE A 19 -5.46 -14.83 -11.08
CA ILE A 19 -6.46 -14.10 -11.87
C ILE A 19 -6.45 -14.68 -13.28
N THR A 20 -7.63 -14.95 -13.82
CA THR A 20 -7.80 -15.32 -15.23
C THR A 20 -8.67 -14.30 -15.94
N SER A 21 -8.35 -14.02 -17.21
CA SER A 21 -9.16 -13.15 -18.06
C SER A 21 -10.06 -14.02 -18.92
N VAL A 22 -11.38 -13.81 -18.80
CA VAL A 22 -12.35 -14.48 -19.65
C VAL A 22 -12.84 -13.47 -20.69
N PRO A 23 -12.62 -13.72 -22.01
CA PRO A 23 -13.14 -12.85 -23.04
C PRO A 23 -14.67 -12.97 -23.08
N ILE A 24 -15.36 -11.85 -22.86
CA ILE A 24 -16.82 -11.78 -22.93
C ILE A 24 -17.18 -10.92 -24.13
N ARG A 25 -18.01 -11.47 -25.03
CA ARG A 25 -18.57 -10.70 -26.15
C ARG A 25 -19.50 -9.62 -25.58
N VAL A 26 -19.26 -8.37 -25.96
CA VAL A 26 -20.12 -7.25 -25.60
C VAL A 26 -20.99 -6.85 -26.80
N ASN A 27 -22.17 -6.32 -26.52
CA ASN A 27 -22.94 -5.59 -27.54
C ASN A 27 -22.17 -4.34 -27.97
N GLY A 28 -22.41 -3.90 -29.20
CA GLY A 28 -21.86 -2.63 -29.71
C GLY A 28 -22.26 -1.45 -28.84
N ASP A 29 -21.54 -0.33 -28.99
CA ASP A 29 -21.68 0.83 -28.13
C ASP A 29 -23.05 1.51 -28.34
N LEU A 30 -24.06 1.08 -27.58
CA LEU A 30 -25.46 1.51 -27.72
C LEU A 30 -25.70 2.95 -27.24
N ARG A 31 -24.72 3.57 -26.55
CA ARG A 31 -24.83 4.92 -25.98
C ARG A 31 -23.46 5.50 -25.64
N PRO A 32 -23.23 6.83 -25.80
CA PRO A 32 -22.01 7.48 -25.31
C PRO A 32 -21.77 7.21 -23.81
N SER A 33 -20.58 6.69 -23.51
CA SER A 33 -20.13 6.35 -22.15
C SER A 33 -20.18 7.56 -21.22
N ARG A 34 -20.94 7.45 -20.13
CA ARG A 34 -20.99 8.45 -19.05
C ARG A 34 -19.87 8.29 -18.02
N LEU A 35 -19.09 7.20 -18.12
CA LEU A 35 -18.06 6.82 -17.14
C LEU A 35 -16.72 7.53 -17.39
N VAL A 36 -16.44 7.87 -18.65
CA VAL A 36 -15.17 8.49 -19.07
C VAL A 36 -15.46 9.73 -19.92
N LYS A 37 -15.53 10.89 -19.27
CA LYS A 37 -15.75 12.17 -19.98
C LYS A 37 -14.55 12.57 -20.86
N SER A 38 -13.34 12.10 -20.53
CA SER A 38 -12.13 12.28 -21.35
C SER A 38 -11.02 11.30 -20.95
N ILE A 39 -10.37 10.68 -21.94
CA ILE A 39 -9.22 9.78 -21.78
C ILE A 39 -8.10 10.42 -20.94
N PRO A 40 -7.65 11.67 -21.20
CA PRO A 40 -6.59 12.29 -20.38
C PRO A 40 -6.97 12.51 -18.91
N SER A 41 -8.23 12.80 -18.60
CA SER A 41 -8.68 12.91 -17.19
C SER A 41 -8.66 11.55 -16.50
N TYR A 42 -9.03 10.49 -17.22
CA TYR A 42 -8.98 9.12 -16.72
C TYR A 42 -7.55 8.65 -16.45
N VAL A 43 -6.63 8.89 -17.39
CA VAL A 43 -5.21 8.52 -17.26
C VAL A 43 -4.56 9.23 -16.08
N ARG A 44 -4.74 10.55 -15.93
CA ARG A 44 -4.18 11.30 -14.79
C ARG A 44 -4.70 10.77 -13.45
N ARG A 45 -6.00 10.49 -13.35
CA ARG A 45 -6.60 9.94 -12.13
C ARG A 45 -6.08 8.54 -11.83
N SER A 46 -5.98 7.67 -12.84
CA SER A 46 -5.42 6.33 -12.72
C SER A 46 -3.97 6.36 -12.23
N LEU A 47 -3.15 7.27 -12.78
CA LEU A 47 -1.76 7.44 -12.38
C LEU A 47 -1.64 7.84 -10.90
N ILE A 48 -2.46 8.77 -10.43
CA ILE A 48 -2.48 9.17 -9.01
C ILE A 48 -2.84 7.98 -8.11
N THR A 49 -3.81 7.15 -8.51
CA THR A 49 -4.18 5.94 -7.77
C THR A 49 -3.01 4.95 -7.73
N VAL A 50 -2.35 4.70 -8.86
CA VAL A 50 -1.19 3.80 -8.93
C VAL A 50 -0.04 4.32 -8.06
N VAL A 51 0.26 5.62 -8.11
CA VAL A 51 1.29 6.24 -7.26
C VAL A 51 0.93 6.10 -5.78
N ARG A 52 -0.33 6.36 -5.41
CA ARG A 52 -0.79 6.20 -4.02
C ARG A 52 -0.63 4.75 -3.54
N ILE A 53 -1.06 3.80 -4.36
CA ILE A 53 -0.92 2.37 -4.05
C ILE A 53 0.57 2.03 -3.92
N PHE A 54 1.42 2.49 -4.83
CA PHE A 54 2.87 2.28 -4.77
C PHE A 54 3.50 2.84 -3.48
N VAL A 55 3.15 4.06 -3.08
CA VAL A 55 3.60 4.67 -1.81
C VAL A 55 3.22 3.83 -0.61
N VAL A 56 2.00 3.28 -0.59
CA VAL A 56 1.49 2.45 0.52
C VAL A 56 2.22 1.11 0.64
N TYR A 57 2.81 0.66 -0.47
CA TYR A 57 3.26 -0.73 -0.64
C TYR A 57 4.78 -0.88 -0.79
N SER A 58 5.49 0.19 -1.13
CA SER A 58 6.95 0.29 -1.14
C SER A 58 7.37 1.73 -0.77
N PRO A 59 6.99 2.21 0.43
CA PRO A 59 7.25 3.59 0.83
C PRO A 59 8.74 3.93 0.79
N LEU A 60 9.63 3.01 1.20
CA LEU A 60 11.07 3.25 1.14
C LEU A 60 11.55 3.59 -0.28
N ARG A 61 11.06 2.89 -1.31
CA ARG A 61 11.44 3.16 -2.71
C ARG A 61 10.94 4.51 -3.19
N PHE A 62 9.73 4.90 -2.81
CA PHE A 62 9.18 6.21 -3.18
C PHE A 62 10.01 7.35 -2.56
N PHE A 63 10.23 7.30 -1.25
CA PHE A 63 10.96 8.35 -0.55
C PHE A 63 12.44 8.37 -0.93
N SER A 64 13.07 7.22 -1.20
CA SER A 64 14.46 7.18 -1.69
C SER A 64 14.61 7.79 -3.08
N VAL A 65 13.66 7.57 -3.99
CA VAL A 65 13.65 8.25 -5.30
C VAL A 65 13.51 9.76 -5.13
N CYS A 66 12.57 10.23 -4.30
CA CYS A 66 12.42 11.65 -3.99
C CYS A 66 13.69 12.25 -3.36
N ALA A 67 14.27 11.54 -2.38
CA ALA A 67 15.52 11.95 -1.74
C ALA A 67 16.67 12.00 -2.75
N ALA A 68 16.78 11.03 -3.66
CA ALA A 68 17.81 11.01 -4.69
C ALA A 68 17.66 12.19 -5.67
N ILE A 69 16.43 12.52 -6.09
CA ILE A 69 16.16 13.66 -6.97
C ILE A 69 16.62 14.97 -6.31
N VAL A 70 16.41 15.14 -5.00
CA VAL A 70 16.82 16.33 -4.25
C VAL A 70 18.32 16.31 -3.92
N ALA A 71 18.88 15.14 -3.59
CA ALA A 71 20.28 14.96 -3.24
C ALA A 71 21.21 15.19 -4.43
N THR A 72 20.81 14.78 -5.63
CA THR A 72 21.64 14.87 -6.85
C THR A 72 22.13 16.30 -7.13
N PRO A 73 21.27 17.34 -7.24
CA PRO A 73 21.73 18.71 -7.43
C PRO A 73 22.55 19.24 -6.25
N GLY A 74 22.24 18.84 -5.01
CA GLY A 74 23.03 19.21 -3.82
C GLY A 74 24.45 18.64 -3.86
N LEU A 75 24.59 17.37 -4.25
CA LEU A 75 25.89 16.70 -4.44
C LEU A 75 26.70 17.35 -5.55
N ILE A 76 26.07 17.69 -6.68
CA ILE A 76 26.74 18.37 -7.80
C ILE A 76 27.29 19.73 -7.36
N MET A 77 26.50 20.50 -6.61
CA MET A 77 26.92 21.81 -6.11
C MET A 77 28.06 21.71 -5.09
N ILE A 78 28.03 20.73 -4.18
CA ILE A 78 29.15 20.44 -3.27
C ILE A 78 30.41 20.03 -4.02
N ALA A 79 30.29 19.12 -5.00
CA ALA A 79 31.43 18.68 -5.80
C ALA A 79 32.07 19.85 -6.55
N ARG A 80 31.25 20.73 -7.12
CA ARG A 80 31.71 21.97 -7.76
C ARG A 80 32.41 22.90 -6.77
N PHE A 81 31.86 23.10 -5.57
CA PHE A 81 32.49 23.92 -4.54
C PHE A 81 33.86 23.36 -4.15
N LEU A 82 33.95 22.05 -3.91
CA LEU A 82 35.18 21.38 -3.51
C LEU A 82 36.27 21.54 -4.58
N PHE A 83 35.90 21.49 -5.86
CA PHE A 83 36.82 21.72 -6.98
C PHE A 83 37.40 23.15 -7.00
N HIS A 84 36.57 24.19 -6.79
CA HIS A 84 37.06 25.57 -6.70
C HIS A 84 37.88 25.84 -5.43
N TYR A 85 37.51 25.20 -4.31
CA TYR A 85 38.25 25.30 -3.06
C TYR A 85 39.68 24.75 -3.20
N LEU A 86 39.84 23.59 -3.85
CA LEU A 86 41.16 22.99 -4.13
C LEU A 86 42.02 23.83 -5.09
N ARG A 87 41.40 24.70 -5.90
CA ARG A 87 42.11 25.64 -6.80
C ARG A 87 42.48 26.97 -6.16
N GLY A 88 42.15 27.18 -4.88
CA GLY A 88 42.46 28.43 -4.16
C GLY A 88 41.45 29.57 -4.39
N GLU A 89 40.37 29.35 -5.15
CA GLU A 89 39.33 30.33 -5.45
C GLU A 89 38.09 30.15 -4.55
N GLY A 90 38.31 29.86 -3.26
CA GLY A 90 37.25 29.44 -2.33
C GLY A 90 36.29 30.55 -1.90
N SER A 91 36.68 31.84 -1.97
CA SER A 91 35.94 32.93 -1.29
C SER A 91 34.61 33.32 -1.95
N GLY A 92 34.43 33.06 -3.24
CA GLY A 92 33.23 33.46 -4.00
C GLY A 92 32.05 32.49 -3.92
N ASN A 93 32.23 31.27 -3.39
CA ASN A 93 31.26 30.18 -3.57
C ASN A 93 30.44 29.81 -2.31
N ILE A 94 30.43 30.67 -1.30
CA ILE A 94 29.73 30.41 -0.01
C ILE A 94 28.22 30.18 -0.22
N GLN A 95 27.58 30.93 -1.13
CA GLN A 95 26.16 30.77 -1.45
C GLN A 95 25.83 29.38 -2.00
N SER A 96 26.69 28.85 -2.89
CA SER A 96 26.51 27.51 -3.45
C SER A 96 26.63 26.43 -2.37
N LEU A 97 27.52 26.63 -1.39
CA LEU A 97 27.69 25.72 -0.27
C LEU A 97 26.48 25.72 0.67
N VAL A 98 25.93 26.89 0.97
CA VAL A 98 24.71 27.04 1.79
C VAL A 98 23.50 26.41 1.09
N LEU A 99 23.34 26.61 -0.21
CA LEU A 99 22.26 25.97 -0.97
C LEU A 99 22.41 24.45 -0.99
N SER A 100 23.64 23.96 -1.18
CA SER A 100 23.92 22.52 -1.19
C SER A 100 23.65 21.85 0.14
N SER A 101 24.06 22.48 1.26
CA SER A 101 23.82 21.93 2.60
C SER A 101 22.34 21.89 2.93
N ALA A 102 21.56 22.92 2.54
CA ALA A 102 20.12 22.92 2.67
C ALA A 102 19.46 21.80 1.83
N LEU A 103 19.89 21.60 0.59
CA LEU A 103 19.39 20.52 -0.27
C LEU A 103 19.72 19.13 0.29
N LEU A 104 20.94 18.92 0.77
CA LEU A 104 21.33 17.64 1.38
C LEU A 104 20.61 17.39 2.70
N ALA A 105 20.41 18.42 3.53
CA ALA A 105 19.61 18.31 4.75
C ALA A 105 18.17 17.89 4.42
N LEU A 106 17.55 18.51 3.40
CA LEU A 106 16.22 18.15 2.93
C LEU A 106 16.17 16.71 2.39
N ALA A 107 17.16 16.30 1.60
CA ALA A 107 17.27 14.92 1.12
C ALA A 107 17.42 13.92 2.27
N GLY A 108 18.17 14.28 3.32
CA GLY A 108 18.30 13.49 4.55
C GLY A 108 16.95 13.32 5.27
N ILE A 109 16.18 14.40 5.42
CA ILE A 109 14.83 14.35 6.00
C ILE A 109 13.91 13.43 5.16
N LEU A 110 13.98 13.51 3.84
CA LEU A 110 13.21 12.64 2.95
C LEU A 110 13.61 11.17 3.08
N ALA A 111 14.91 10.88 3.17
CA ALA A 111 15.41 9.52 3.38
C ALA A 111 14.94 8.95 4.74
N MET A 112 15.04 9.74 5.82
CA MET A 112 14.55 9.36 7.14
C MET A 112 13.04 9.12 7.15
N SER A 113 12.28 9.97 6.46
CA SER A 113 10.82 9.81 6.29
C SER A 113 10.48 8.51 5.56
N GLY A 114 11.33 8.08 4.61
CA GLY A 114 11.21 6.79 3.93
C GLY A 114 11.35 5.61 4.88
N ILE A 115 12.35 5.62 5.75
CA ILE A 115 12.57 4.59 6.76
C ILE A 115 11.39 4.53 7.74
N LEU A 116 10.95 5.68 8.24
CA LEU A 116 9.81 5.78 9.15
C LEU A 116 8.53 5.22 8.51
N SER A 117 8.28 5.57 7.25
CA SER A 117 7.12 5.10 6.51
C SER A 117 7.15 3.58 6.27
N GLU A 118 8.32 3.02 5.99
CA GLU A 118 8.51 1.57 5.87
C GLU A 118 8.20 0.86 7.19
N LEU A 119 8.70 1.38 8.32
CA LEU A 119 8.43 0.83 9.64
C LEU A 119 6.94 0.86 9.98
N ILE A 120 6.25 1.96 9.67
CA ILE A 120 4.80 2.07 9.84
C ILE A 120 4.05 1.07 8.97
N ALA A 121 4.49 0.87 7.71
CA ALA A 121 3.86 -0.09 6.80
C ALA A 121 4.01 -1.53 7.29
N VAL A 122 5.20 -1.91 7.76
CA VAL A 122 5.47 -3.22 8.39
C VAL A 122 4.61 -3.39 9.65
N ASN A 123 4.54 -2.38 10.51
CA ASN A 123 3.71 -2.42 11.70
C ASN A 123 2.22 -2.64 11.36
N ARG A 124 1.73 -1.97 10.32
CA ARG A 124 0.35 -2.17 9.82
C ARG A 124 0.12 -3.61 9.36
N GLN A 125 1.07 -4.22 8.67
CA GLN A 125 0.97 -5.62 8.22
C GLN A 125 0.92 -6.60 9.40
N ILE A 126 1.75 -6.38 10.41
CA ILE A 126 1.76 -7.21 11.63
C ILE A 126 0.41 -7.12 12.35
N LEU A 127 -0.12 -5.91 12.51
CA LEU A 127 -1.43 -5.70 13.14
C LEU A 127 -2.57 -6.35 12.34
N GLU A 128 -2.53 -6.27 11.00
CA GLU A 128 -3.48 -6.95 10.12
C GLU A 128 -3.45 -8.47 10.34
N GLU A 129 -2.26 -9.06 10.41
CA GLU A 129 -2.09 -10.49 10.64
C GLU A 129 -2.58 -10.94 12.02
N ILE A 130 -2.26 -10.18 13.07
CA ILE A 130 -2.76 -10.44 14.42
C ILE A 130 -4.29 -10.41 14.45
N ARG A 131 -4.89 -9.40 13.81
CA ARG A 131 -6.35 -9.25 13.74
C ARG A 131 -7.00 -10.44 13.02
N ILE A 132 -6.41 -10.89 11.91
CA ILE A 132 -6.92 -12.06 11.16
C ILE A 132 -6.88 -13.32 12.03
N ARG A 133 -5.77 -13.56 12.74
CA ARG A 133 -5.64 -14.73 13.63
C ARG A 133 -6.67 -14.71 14.77
N GLN A 134 -6.92 -13.54 15.36
CA GLN A 134 -7.94 -13.37 16.40
C GLN A 134 -9.35 -13.69 15.87
N LEU A 135 -9.73 -13.13 14.71
CA LEU A 135 -11.03 -13.41 14.09
C LEU A 135 -11.19 -14.90 13.77
N GLN A 136 -10.14 -15.58 13.31
CA GLN A 136 -10.17 -17.02 13.07
C GLN A 136 -10.37 -17.83 14.36
N GLN A 137 -9.77 -17.39 15.47
CA GLN A 137 -9.97 -18.02 16.78
C GLN A 137 -11.42 -17.85 17.26
N GLU A 138 -11.97 -16.63 17.20
CA GLU A 138 -13.37 -16.34 17.55
C GLU A 138 -14.34 -17.15 16.69
N HIS A 139 -14.11 -17.26 15.39
CA HIS A 139 -14.95 -18.07 14.51
C HIS A 139 -14.87 -19.57 14.82
N ARG A 140 -13.68 -20.09 15.15
CA ARG A 140 -13.52 -21.49 15.58
C ARG A 140 -14.22 -21.77 16.89
N GLU A 141 -14.08 -20.88 17.87
CA GLU A 141 -14.75 -20.99 19.17
C GLU A 141 -16.27 -20.96 19.01
N ASN A 142 -16.81 -20.01 18.24
CA ASN A 142 -18.23 -19.93 17.94
C ASN A 142 -18.76 -21.17 17.20
N ALA A 143 -17.99 -21.74 16.28
CA ALA A 143 -18.34 -22.98 15.60
C ALA A 143 -18.40 -24.17 16.57
N LEU A 144 -17.45 -24.25 17.53
CA LEU A 144 -17.39 -25.29 18.54
C LEU A 144 -18.53 -25.19 19.55
N ILE A 145 -18.86 -23.97 20.00
CA ILE A 145 -20.02 -23.71 20.86
C ILE A 145 -21.31 -24.13 20.14
N ARG A 146 -21.45 -23.79 18.86
CA ARG A 146 -22.63 -24.13 18.06
C ARG A 146 -22.78 -25.65 17.88
N SER A 147 -21.69 -26.39 17.65
CA SER A 147 -21.76 -27.85 17.57
C SER A 147 -22.14 -28.48 18.92
N LEU A 148 -21.56 -27.99 20.03
CA LEU A 148 -21.89 -28.46 21.39
C LEU A 148 -23.35 -28.18 21.76
N SER A 149 -23.93 -27.05 21.34
CA SER A 149 -25.35 -26.76 21.57
C SER A 149 -26.26 -27.68 20.77
N ILE A 150 -25.91 -27.98 19.51
CA ILE A 150 -26.68 -28.89 18.65
C ILE A 150 -26.66 -30.31 19.22
N ASP A 151 -25.51 -30.80 19.67
CA ASP A 151 -25.38 -32.13 20.28
C ASP A 151 -26.17 -32.25 21.59
N ARG A 152 -26.18 -31.19 22.42
CA ARG A 152 -27.00 -31.16 23.64
C ARG A 152 -28.50 -31.18 23.34
N GLU A 153 -28.95 -30.45 22.33
CA GLU A 153 -30.35 -30.46 21.90
C GLU A 153 -30.75 -31.83 21.35
N GLY A 154 -29.92 -32.43 20.50
CA GLY A 154 -30.12 -33.79 19.99
C GLY A 154 -30.22 -34.84 21.09
N SER A 155 -29.33 -34.77 22.09
CA SER A 155 -29.34 -35.68 23.25
C SER A 155 -30.59 -35.52 24.12
N LYS A 156 -31.07 -34.28 24.34
CA LYS A 156 -32.34 -34.04 25.07
C LYS A 156 -33.57 -34.55 24.31
N VAL A 157 -33.62 -34.38 22.99
CA VAL A 157 -34.71 -34.91 22.16
C VAL A 157 -34.74 -36.44 22.18
N GLN A 158 -33.58 -37.09 22.19
CA GLN A 158 -33.48 -38.55 22.26
C GLN A 158 -33.85 -39.09 23.64
N ALA A 159 -33.43 -38.44 24.72
CA ALA A 159 -33.85 -38.78 26.09
C ALA A 159 -35.35 -38.57 26.32
N GLY A 160 -35.94 -37.50 25.77
CA GLY A 160 -37.38 -37.25 25.83
C GLY A 160 -38.22 -38.27 25.07
N LYS A 161 -37.73 -38.80 23.94
CA LYS A 161 -38.39 -39.89 23.21
C LYS A 161 -38.36 -41.23 23.96
N ILE A 162 -37.28 -41.51 24.69
CA ILE A 162 -37.15 -42.77 25.46
C ILE A 162 -38.07 -42.75 26.70
N SER A 163 -38.26 -41.58 27.32
CA SER A 163 -39.16 -41.43 28.48
C SER A 163 -40.66 -41.45 28.14
N GLY A 164 -41.04 -41.26 26.87
CA GLY A 164 -42.45 -41.29 26.42
C GLY A 164 -42.91 -42.64 25.85
N ILE A 165 -42.05 -43.66 25.85
CA ILE A 165 -42.34 -45.01 25.34
C ILE A 165 -42.59 -46.02 26.49
N VAL A 166 -42.51 -45.59 27.75
CA VAL A 166 -42.80 -46.42 28.94
C VAL A 166 -44.11 -46.00 29.58
#